data_AF-A0A4Q7WKM8-F1
#
_entry.id   AF-A0A4Q7WKM8-F1
#
_cell.length_a   1.000
_cell.length_b   1.000
_cell.length_c   1.000
_cell.angle_alpha   90.00
_cell.angle_beta   90.00
_cell.angle_gamma   90.00
#
_symmetry.space_group_name_H-M   'P 1'
#
loop_
_entity.id
_entity.type
_entity.pdbx_description
1 polymer ?
#
loop_
_entity_poly.entity_id
_entity_poly.type
_entity_poly.pdbx_seq_one_letter_code
_entity_poly.pdbx_strand_id
1 'polypeptide(L)'
;MTTLSQNLLDLSDFAWQRLRNRVEGLTDEEYLWEPFDGCWSIRTSDSGLVLERTKIPPEPEPFTTLAWRITHIIDILQEDRTATWFGSQVDPADGPPPVPGSAADALTALDHAYDVWRRRLAALSQDVLDRPMGEPAGMYAEHDGTSFALHILDELIHHGAEVGTVRDFYRDTHTEDPFAAALAGEVRPTEQPALLAEAAVAQRWEVVLRLAGMGFGINERTKDGATAAHLAAGSGALDALRFLVEHGADLTATDPKFHADALGWAKWGEQAEAVAYLESL
;
A
#
# COMPACT_ATOMS: atom_id res chain seq x y z
N MET A 1 26.36 -27.87 -4.09
CA MET A 1 25.05 -27.93 -4.77
C MET A 1 24.00 -27.62 -3.71
N THR A 2 23.09 -26.67 -3.96
CA THR A 2 21.97 -26.40 -3.04
C THR A 2 21.03 -27.61 -3.02
N THR A 3 20.51 -27.97 -1.85
CA THR A 3 19.52 -29.05 -1.70
C THR A 3 18.13 -28.54 -2.08
N LEU A 4 17.20 -29.45 -2.39
CA LEU A 4 15.80 -29.07 -2.66
C LEU A 4 15.20 -28.32 -1.46
N SER A 5 15.40 -28.83 -0.23
CA SER A 5 14.94 -28.17 1.00
C SER A 5 15.47 -26.75 1.13
N GLN A 6 16.73 -26.50 0.75
CA GLN A 6 17.29 -25.15 0.78
C GLN A 6 16.61 -24.23 -0.24
N ASN A 7 16.35 -24.71 -1.46
CA ASN A 7 15.65 -23.91 -2.47
C ASN A 7 14.20 -23.56 -2.04
N LEU A 8 13.50 -24.50 -1.38
CA LEU A 8 12.16 -24.25 -0.84
C LEU A 8 12.20 -23.20 0.28
N LEU A 9 13.16 -23.30 1.20
CA LEU A 9 13.35 -22.30 2.26
C LEU A 9 13.68 -20.92 1.68
N ASP A 10 14.61 -20.85 0.72
CA ASP A 10 15.03 -19.59 0.11
C ASP A 10 13.85 -18.90 -0.60
N LEU A 11 13.02 -19.66 -1.33
CA LEU A 11 11.82 -19.13 -1.98
C LEU A 11 10.77 -18.70 -0.96
N SER A 12 10.56 -19.49 0.11
CA SER A 12 9.66 -19.14 1.20
C SER A 12 10.09 -17.83 1.86
N ASP A 13 11.37 -17.69 2.21
CA ASP A 13 11.93 -16.49 2.85
C ASP A 13 11.82 -15.26 1.93
N PHE A 14 12.05 -15.46 0.63
CA PHE A 14 11.87 -14.39 -0.35
C PHE A 14 10.40 -13.96 -0.51
N ALA A 15 9.47 -14.91 -0.57
CA ALA A 15 8.04 -14.61 -0.64
C ALA A 15 7.55 -13.89 0.61
N TRP A 16 7.98 -14.37 1.78
CA TRP A 16 7.71 -13.78 3.08
C TRP A 16 8.19 -12.34 3.18
N GLN A 17 9.46 -12.06 2.86
CA GLN A 17 10.01 -10.71 2.92
C GLN A 17 9.24 -9.74 2.03
N ARG A 18 8.80 -10.17 0.84
CA ARG A 18 7.96 -9.35 -0.04
C ARG A 18 6.62 -9.04 0.61
N LEU A 19 5.91 -10.04 1.14
CA LEU A 19 4.65 -9.83 1.85
C LEU A 19 4.84 -8.91 3.06
N ARG A 20 5.84 -9.18 3.89
CA ARG A 20 6.07 -8.45 5.14
C ARG A 20 6.37 -6.97 4.92
N ASN A 21 7.19 -6.66 3.92
CA ASN A 21 7.43 -5.28 3.47
C ASN A 21 6.14 -4.64 2.93
N ARG A 22 5.33 -5.42 2.21
CA ARG A 22 4.06 -4.96 1.65
C ARG A 22 2.98 -4.71 2.69
N VAL A 23 3.09 -5.17 3.93
CA VAL A 23 2.14 -4.86 5.01
C VAL A 23 2.72 -3.92 6.07
N GLU A 24 3.89 -3.34 5.83
CA GLU A 24 4.46 -2.33 6.71
C GLU A 24 3.56 -1.08 6.78
N GLY A 25 3.39 -0.54 7.99
CA GLY A 25 2.57 0.64 8.27
C GLY A 25 1.07 0.43 8.09
N LEU A 26 0.59 -0.82 8.09
CA LEU A 26 -0.84 -1.13 8.00
C LEU A 26 -1.59 -0.55 9.20
N THR A 27 -2.64 0.23 8.94
CA THR A 27 -3.53 0.80 9.97
C THR A 27 -4.77 -0.06 10.16
N ASP A 28 -5.49 0.10 11.27
CA ASP A 28 -6.76 -0.61 11.48
C ASP A 28 -7.81 -0.24 10.44
N GLU A 29 -7.84 1.03 10.01
CA GLU A 29 -8.73 1.51 8.95
C GLU A 29 -8.47 0.78 7.63
N GLU A 30 -7.21 0.71 7.20
CA GLU A 30 -6.82 -0.02 5.98
C GLU A 30 -7.07 -1.52 6.12
N TYR A 31 -6.71 -2.11 7.27
CA TYR A 31 -6.87 -3.55 7.53
C TYR A 31 -8.33 -4.00 7.48
N LEU A 32 -9.23 -3.21 8.07
CA LEU A 32 -10.68 -3.50 8.16
C LEU A 32 -11.48 -2.92 7.00
N TRP A 33 -10.83 -2.33 6.00
CA TRP A 33 -11.50 -1.71 4.86
C TRP A 33 -12.25 -2.73 3.99
N GLU A 34 -13.51 -2.42 3.67
CA GLU A 34 -14.35 -3.21 2.78
C GLU A 34 -14.65 -2.39 1.50
N PRO A 35 -14.05 -2.74 0.35
CA PRO A 35 -14.20 -1.94 -0.86
C PRO A 35 -15.56 -2.07 -1.55
N PHE A 36 -16.31 -3.14 -1.27
CA PHE A 36 -17.59 -3.44 -1.90
C PHE A 36 -18.57 -4.01 -0.88
N ASP A 37 -19.86 -3.77 -1.11
CA ASP A 37 -20.92 -4.42 -0.35
C ASP A 37 -20.88 -5.94 -0.57
N GLY A 38 -20.97 -6.71 0.53
CA GLY A 38 -21.00 -8.17 0.47
C GLY A 38 -19.64 -8.84 0.28
N CYS A 39 -18.52 -8.10 0.44
CA CYS A 39 -17.20 -8.71 0.56
C CYS A 39 -17.15 -9.74 1.68
N TRP A 40 -16.32 -10.77 1.49
CA TRP A 40 -15.93 -11.67 2.56
C TRP A 40 -14.79 -11.07 3.38
N SER A 41 -14.99 -11.05 4.69
CA SER A 41 -14.07 -10.44 5.65
C SER A 41 -13.99 -11.26 6.94
N ILE A 42 -13.40 -10.71 7.98
CA ILE A 42 -13.61 -11.19 9.34
C ILE A 42 -14.94 -10.67 9.88
N ARG A 43 -15.62 -11.49 10.69
CA ARG A 43 -16.95 -11.19 11.23
C ARG A 43 -16.98 -11.51 12.71
N THR A 44 -17.76 -10.75 13.48
CA THR A 44 -18.02 -11.06 14.89
C THR A 44 -19.07 -12.16 15.00
N SER A 45 -18.81 -13.14 15.85
CA SER A 45 -19.73 -14.23 16.23
C SER A 45 -19.84 -14.35 17.75
N ASP A 46 -20.76 -15.19 18.23
CA ASP A 46 -20.93 -15.48 19.67
C ASP A 46 -19.65 -16.05 20.33
N SER A 47 -18.78 -16.68 19.54
CA SER A 47 -17.50 -17.27 19.98
C SER A 47 -16.28 -16.38 19.74
N GLY A 48 -16.48 -15.14 19.28
CA GLY A 48 -15.41 -14.21 18.90
C GLY A 48 -15.33 -13.98 17.40
N LEU A 49 -14.18 -13.49 16.91
CA LEU A 49 -13.98 -13.22 15.50
C LEU A 49 -13.83 -14.52 14.70
N VAL A 50 -14.47 -14.56 13.53
CA VAL A 50 -14.42 -15.68 12.60
C VAL A 50 -14.11 -15.19 11.19
N LEU A 51 -13.40 -16.00 10.42
CA LEU A 51 -13.20 -15.78 9.00
C LEU A 51 -14.48 -16.18 8.25
N GLU A 52 -15.04 -15.27 7.46
CA GLU A 52 -16.23 -15.55 6.66
C GLU A 52 -15.88 -16.47 5.48
N ARG A 53 -16.45 -17.69 5.48
CA ARG A 53 -16.30 -18.68 4.42
C ARG A 53 -17.46 -19.66 4.45
N THR A 54 -17.76 -20.29 3.31
CA THR A 54 -18.79 -21.32 3.22
C THR A 54 -18.26 -22.54 2.49
N LYS A 55 -18.86 -23.72 2.74
CA LYS A 55 -18.46 -24.96 2.04
C LYS A 55 -18.82 -24.95 0.55
N ILE A 56 -19.87 -24.22 0.18
CA ILE A 56 -20.35 -24.08 -1.19
C ILE A 56 -20.45 -22.57 -1.44
N PRO A 57 -19.40 -21.96 -2.00
CA PRO A 57 -19.36 -20.53 -2.27
C PRO A 57 -20.42 -20.14 -3.32
N PRO A 58 -20.95 -18.90 -3.30
CA PRO A 58 -21.82 -18.41 -4.36
C PRO A 58 -21.01 -18.15 -5.65
N GLU A 59 -21.68 -18.08 -6.80
CA GLU A 59 -21.05 -17.73 -8.07
C GLU A 59 -21.56 -16.38 -8.61
N PRO A 60 -20.67 -15.40 -8.90
CA PRO A 60 -19.22 -15.43 -8.63
C PRO A 60 -18.91 -15.38 -7.12
N GLU A 61 -17.72 -15.86 -6.74
CA GLU A 61 -17.27 -15.75 -5.35
C GLU A 61 -17.14 -14.27 -4.95
N PRO A 62 -17.50 -13.89 -3.71
CA PRO A 62 -17.38 -12.51 -3.27
C PRO A 62 -15.92 -12.09 -3.13
N PHE A 63 -15.66 -10.81 -3.32
CA PHE A 63 -14.33 -10.25 -3.09
C PHE A 63 -13.92 -10.42 -1.63
N THR A 64 -12.69 -10.86 -1.37
CA THR A 64 -12.17 -11.01 0.00
C THR A 64 -11.27 -9.84 0.39
N THR A 65 -11.49 -9.29 1.59
CA THR A 65 -10.79 -8.10 2.12
C THR A 65 -9.34 -8.37 2.54
N LEU A 66 -8.61 -7.32 2.94
CA LEU A 66 -7.27 -7.46 3.54
C LEU A 66 -7.29 -8.32 4.80
N ALA A 67 -8.23 -8.06 5.72
CA ALA A 67 -8.42 -8.88 6.90
C ALA A 67 -8.66 -10.35 6.58
N TRP A 68 -9.47 -10.63 5.56
CA TRP A 68 -9.71 -12.00 5.11
C TRP A 68 -8.43 -12.67 4.61
N ARG A 69 -7.72 -12.02 3.69
CA ARG A 69 -6.53 -12.60 3.04
C ARG A 69 -5.37 -12.81 4.00
N ILE A 70 -5.13 -11.85 4.90
CA ILE A 70 -4.08 -12.01 5.92
C ILE A 70 -4.44 -13.15 6.88
N THR A 71 -5.69 -13.25 7.33
CA THR A 71 -6.16 -14.37 8.16
C THR A 71 -6.03 -15.71 7.42
N HIS A 72 -6.34 -15.74 6.13
CA HIS A 72 -6.20 -16.95 5.32
C HIS A 72 -4.73 -17.40 5.19
N ILE A 73 -3.80 -16.48 4.99
CA ILE A 73 -2.36 -16.79 4.98
C ILE A 73 -1.92 -17.33 6.35
N ILE A 74 -2.36 -16.73 7.46
CA ILE A 74 -2.09 -17.22 8.82
C ILE A 74 -2.58 -18.67 8.97
N ASP A 75 -3.82 -18.96 8.57
CA ASP A 75 -4.39 -20.31 8.58
C ASP A 75 -3.49 -21.27 7.78
N ILE A 76 -3.18 -20.96 6.52
CA ILE A 76 -2.44 -21.85 5.61
C ILE A 76 -1.04 -22.19 6.16
N LEU A 77 -0.33 -21.22 6.75
CA LEU A 77 1.03 -21.42 7.24
C LEU A 77 1.05 -22.23 8.55
N GLN A 78 0.09 -21.98 9.45
CA GLN A 78 0.12 -22.50 10.82
C GLN A 78 -0.74 -23.76 11.04
N GLU A 79 -1.74 -24.01 10.19
CA GLU A 79 -2.67 -25.14 10.32
C GLU A 79 -1.93 -26.47 10.58
N ASP A 80 -2.54 -27.33 11.40
CA ASP A 80 -1.98 -28.63 11.82
C ASP A 80 -1.51 -29.51 10.65
N ARG A 81 -2.12 -29.37 9.47
CA ARG A 81 -1.71 -30.10 8.25
C ARG A 81 -0.27 -29.81 7.84
N THR A 82 0.27 -28.61 8.11
CA THR A 82 1.66 -28.27 7.81
C THR A 82 2.68 -28.92 8.74
N ALA A 83 2.22 -29.66 9.76
CA ALA A 83 3.03 -30.60 10.54
C ALA A 83 2.64 -32.06 10.29
N THR A 84 1.34 -32.36 10.40
CA THR A 84 0.82 -33.74 10.42
C THR A 84 0.94 -34.47 9.08
N TRP A 85 0.79 -33.77 7.95
CA TRP A 85 0.95 -34.40 6.63
C TRP A 85 2.41 -34.73 6.32
N PHE A 86 3.36 -34.00 6.92
CA PHE A 86 4.77 -34.37 6.93
C PHE A 86 5.11 -35.46 7.98
N GLY A 87 4.11 -35.96 8.71
CA GLY A 87 4.27 -36.98 9.75
C GLY A 87 4.92 -36.46 11.04
N SER A 88 4.94 -35.15 11.25
CA SER A 88 5.34 -34.53 12.52
C SER A 88 4.14 -34.34 13.44
N GLN A 89 4.38 -34.29 14.74
CA GLN A 89 3.37 -33.86 15.71
C GLN A 89 3.27 -32.33 15.70
N VAL A 90 2.07 -31.81 15.95
CA VAL A 90 1.84 -30.38 16.19
C VAL A 90 2.51 -30.02 17.52
N ASP A 91 3.32 -28.96 17.53
CA ASP A 91 3.89 -28.42 18.76
C ASP A 91 2.79 -27.66 19.51
N PRO A 92 2.43 -28.04 20.74
CA PRO A 92 1.43 -27.31 21.51
C PRO A 92 1.78 -25.82 21.73
N ALA A 93 3.06 -25.46 21.65
CA ALA A 93 3.51 -24.07 21.75
C ALA A 93 3.15 -23.21 20.52
N ASP A 94 2.87 -23.84 19.36
CA ASP A 94 2.47 -23.11 18.16
C ASP A 94 1.08 -22.47 18.34
N GLY A 95 0.19 -23.12 19.10
CA GLY A 95 -1.20 -22.69 19.27
C GLY A 95 -2.02 -22.77 17.97
N PRO A 96 -3.35 -22.56 18.03
CA PRO A 96 -4.18 -22.49 16.83
C PRO A 96 -3.96 -21.15 16.08
N PRO A 97 -4.13 -21.11 14.75
CA PRO A 97 -4.12 -19.85 14.01
C PRO A 97 -5.25 -18.93 14.51
N PRO A 98 -4.96 -17.68 14.87
CA PRO A 98 -5.97 -16.73 15.34
C PRO A 98 -6.70 -16.03 14.19
N VAL A 99 -7.86 -15.43 14.49
CA VAL A 99 -8.52 -14.45 13.61
C VAL A 99 -8.28 -13.05 14.18
N PRO A 100 -7.31 -12.28 13.66
CA PRO A 100 -6.89 -11.00 14.25
C PRO A 100 -7.92 -9.89 14.00
N GLY A 101 -8.24 -9.13 15.06
CA GLY A 101 -9.22 -8.04 15.03
C GLY A 101 -8.65 -6.65 14.76
N SER A 102 -7.32 -6.51 14.75
CA SER A 102 -6.59 -5.27 14.50
C SER A 102 -5.42 -5.52 13.56
N ALA A 103 -4.90 -4.45 12.94
CA ALA A 103 -3.71 -4.53 12.10
C ALA A 103 -2.49 -4.99 12.91
N ALA A 104 -2.35 -4.51 14.15
CA ALA A 104 -1.23 -4.90 15.02
C ALA A 104 -1.27 -6.40 15.39
N ASP A 105 -2.45 -6.92 15.73
CA ASP A 105 -2.63 -8.34 16.00
C ASP A 105 -2.41 -9.17 14.73
N ALA A 106 -2.84 -8.66 13.57
CA ALA A 106 -2.66 -9.34 12.29
C ALA A 106 -1.18 -9.48 11.92
N LEU A 107 -0.39 -8.42 12.08
CA LEU A 107 1.04 -8.46 11.83
C LEU A 107 1.75 -9.42 12.80
N THR A 108 1.37 -9.41 14.08
CA THR A 108 1.94 -10.31 15.09
C THR A 108 1.62 -11.77 14.79
N ALA A 109 0.37 -12.07 14.44
CA ALA A 109 -0.07 -13.41 14.08
C ALA A 109 0.57 -13.90 12.78
N LEU A 110 0.72 -13.01 11.80
CA LEU A 110 1.35 -13.32 10.52
C LEU A 110 2.86 -13.61 10.69
N ASP A 111 3.57 -12.83 11.51
CA ASP A 111 4.98 -13.07 11.85
C ASP A 111 5.14 -14.45 12.55
N HIS A 112 4.28 -14.75 13.54
CA HIS A 112 4.27 -16.04 14.24
C HIS A 112 3.96 -17.22 13.32
N ALA A 113 2.93 -17.12 12.48
CA ALA A 113 2.54 -18.17 11.54
C ALA A 113 3.66 -18.50 10.55
N TYR A 114 4.39 -17.46 10.09
CA TYR A 114 5.55 -17.68 9.23
C TYR A 114 6.71 -18.36 9.96
N ASP A 115 7.01 -17.97 11.20
CA ASP A 115 8.04 -18.63 12.01
C ASP A 115 7.73 -20.11 12.23
N VAL A 116 6.46 -20.45 12.49
CA VAL A 116 5.98 -21.83 12.59
C VAL A 116 6.21 -22.59 11.29
N TRP A 117 5.72 -22.06 10.16
CA TRP A 117 5.89 -22.69 8.85
C TRP A 117 7.37 -22.89 8.49
N ARG A 118 8.16 -21.82 8.60
CA ARG A 118 9.59 -21.83 8.26
C ARG A 118 10.36 -22.85 9.08
N ARG A 119 10.07 -22.96 10.39
CA ARG A 119 10.69 -23.95 11.29
C ARG A 119 10.30 -25.38 10.88
N ARG A 120 9.04 -25.63 10.55
CA ARG A 120 8.55 -26.94 10.08
C ARG A 120 9.22 -27.32 8.75
N LEU A 121 9.25 -26.41 7.78
CA LEU A 121 9.90 -26.61 6.48
C LEU A 121 11.40 -26.89 6.62
N ALA A 122 12.09 -26.16 7.51
CA ALA A 122 13.53 -26.35 7.74
C ALA A 122 13.90 -27.69 8.38
N ALA A 123 12.95 -28.34 9.07
CA ALA A 123 13.15 -29.63 9.70
C ALA A 123 12.97 -30.82 8.73
N LEU A 124 12.48 -30.59 7.50
CA LEU A 124 12.18 -31.65 6.56
C LEU A 124 13.45 -32.26 5.95
N SER A 125 13.53 -33.59 5.98
CA SER A 125 14.52 -34.36 5.24
C SER A 125 14.07 -34.61 3.80
N GLN A 126 15.02 -34.96 2.93
CA GLN A 126 14.70 -35.34 1.54
C GLN A 126 13.74 -36.54 1.47
N ASP A 127 13.87 -37.52 2.39
CA ASP A 127 12.98 -38.69 2.47
C ASP A 127 11.51 -38.29 2.74
N VAL A 128 11.29 -37.28 3.60
CA VAL A 128 9.95 -36.76 3.87
C VAL A 128 9.39 -35.99 2.67
N LEU A 129 10.25 -35.31 1.91
CA LEU A 129 9.86 -34.57 0.71
C LEU A 129 9.52 -35.50 -0.47
N ASP A 130 10.16 -36.67 -0.56
CA ASP A 130 10.00 -37.60 -1.68
C ASP A 130 8.88 -38.63 -1.48
N ARG A 131 8.46 -38.87 -0.22
CA ARG A 131 7.43 -39.87 0.08
C ARG A 131 6.02 -39.33 -0.19
N PRO A 132 5.06 -40.20 -0.56
CA PRO A 132 3.64 -39.84 -0.61
C PRO A 132 3.11 -39.36 0.75
N MET A 133 2.17 -38.41 0.73
CA MET A 133 1.53 -37.87 1.95
C MET A 133 0.67 -38.90 2.68
N GLY A 134 0.13 -39.88 1.95
CA GLY A 134 -0.65 -40.98 2.52
C GLY A 134 -2.02 -40.57 3.06
N GLU A 135 -2.62 -41.46 3.86
CA GLU A 135 -4.00 -41.34 4.35
C GLU A 135 -4.37 -39.96 4.95
N PRO A 136 -3.51 -39.28 5.76
CA PRO A 136 -3.86 -37.99 6.34
C PRO A 136 -4.22 -36.90 5.32
N ALA A 137 -3.71 -37.00 4.08
CA ALA A 137 -3.96 -36.03 3.02
C ALA A 137 -5.19 -36.35 2.16
N GLY A 138 -5.91 -37.45 2.46
CA GLY A 138 -7.18 -37.78 1.81
C GLY A 138 -7.04 -37.91 0.29
N MET A 139 -7.76 -37.07 -0.47
CA MET A 139 -7.69 -37.08 -1.94
C MET A 139 -6.30 -36.73 -2.49
N TYR A 140 -5.41 -36.15 -1.67
CA TYR A 140 -4.05 -35.81 -2.02
C TYR A 140 -3.01 -36.86 -1.56
N ALA A 141 -3.45 -38.04 -1.10
CA ALA A 141 -2.58 -39.08 -0.53
C ALA A 141 -1.41 -39.52 -1.44
N GLU A 142 -1.60 -39.48 -2.76
CA GLU A 142 -0.60 -39.89 -3.76
C GLU A 142 0.40 -38.77 -4.12
N HIS A 143 0.16 -37.52 -3.68
CA HIS A 143 1.12 -36.43 -3.85
C HIS A 143 2.28 -36.58 -2.86
N ASP A 144 3.47 -36.12 -3.25
CA ASP A 144 4.64 -36.14 -2.40
C ASP A 144 4.76 -34.88 -1.51
N GLY A 145 5.68 -34.92 -0.54
CA GLY A 145 5.92 -33.80 0.37
C GLY A 145 6.42 -32.55 -0.33
N THR A 146 7.16 -32.71 -1.43
CA THR A 146 7.59 -31.59 -2.27
C THR A 146 6.39 -30.85 -2.85
N SER A 147 5.41 -31.57 -3.41
CA SER A 147 4.19 -31.00 -3.96
C SER A 147 3.39 -30.24 -2.91
N PHE A 148 3.28 -30.80 -1.69
CA PHE A 148 2.59 -30.13 -0.60
C PHE A 148 3.34 -28.88 -0.11
N ALA A 149 4.66 -28.94 0.03
CA ALA A 149 5.46 -27.75 0.37
C ALA A 149 5.31 -26.66 -0.69
N LEU A 150 5.37 -27.01 -1.98
CA LEU A 150 5.16 -26.08 -3.07
C LEU A 150 3.75 -25.47 -3.07
N HIS A 151 2.72 -26.24 -2.70
CA HIS A 151 1.37 -25.70 -2.53
C HIS A 151 1.31 -24.63 -1.44
N ILE A 152 1.88 -24.87 -0.25
CA ILE A 152 1.92 -23.85 0.82
C ILE A 152 2.69 -22.60 0.36
N LEU A 153 3.77 -22.77 -0.39
CA LEU A 153 4.52 -21.66 -0.98
C LEU A 153 3.70 -20.90 -2.03
N ASP A 154 2.97 -21.60 -2.88
CA ASP A 154 2.09 -21.02 -3.89
C ASP A 154 1.00 -20.17 -3.24
N GLU A 155 0.33 -20.70 -2.22
CA GLU A 155 -0.67 -19.98 -1.43
C GLU A 155 -0.10 -18.70 -0.79
N LEU A 156 1.09 -18.78 -0.18
CA LEU A 156 1.78 -17.61 0.38
C LEU A 156 2.10 -16.55 -0.70
N ILE A 157 2.59 -16.99 -1.87
CA ILE A 157 2.94 -16.09 -2.97
C ILE A 157 1.70 -15.46 -3.58
N HIS A 158 0.67 -16.27 -3.85
CA HIS A 158 -0.57 -15.87 -4.48
C HIS A 158 -1.33 -14.88 -3.61
N HIS A 159 -1.67 -15.25 -2.38
CA HIS A 159 -2.41 -14.38 -1.47
C HIS A 159 -1.56 -13.21 -0.99
N GLY A 160 -0.24 -13.38 -0.86
CA GLY A 160 0.67 -12.28 -0.55
C GLY A 160 0.70 -11.20 -1.66
N ALA A 161 0.61 -11.60 -2.93
CA ALA A 161 0.48 -10.67 -4.05
C ALA A 161 -0.87 -9.95 -4.03
N GLU A 162 -1.96 -10.67 -3.78
CA GLU A 162 -3.30 -10.08 -3.67
C GLU A 162 -3.39 -9.07 -2.51
N VAL A 163 -2.84 -9.38 -1.34
CA VAL A 163 -2.72 -8.42 -0.22
C VAL A 163 -2.03 -7.15 -0.69
N GLY A 164 -0.94 -7.29 -1.44
CA GLY A 164 -0.29 -6.15 -2.08
C GLY A 164 -1.25 -5.36 -2.96
N THR A 165 -1.94 -6.00 -3.89
CA THR A 165 -2.85 -5.33 -4.83
C THR A 165 -4.00 -4.62 -4.10
N VAL A 166 -4.59 -5.22 -3.07
CA VAL A 166 -5.68 -4.59 -2.32
C VAL A 166 -5.18 -3.36 -1.55
N ARG A 167 -3.96 -3.40 -0.98
CA ARG A 167 -3.36 -2.21 -0.35
C ARG A 167 -3.09 -1.08 -1.34
N ASP A 168 -2.59 -1.38 -2.54
CA ASP A 168 -2.39 -0.34 -3.56
C ASP A 168 -3.73 0.29 -3.93
N PHE A 169 -4.79 -0.51 -4.04
CA PHE A 169 -6.14 -0.02 -4.29
C PHE A 169 -6.68 0.85 -3.13
N TYR A 170 -6.46 0.44 -1.87
CA TYR A 170 -6.80 1.27 -0.71
C TYR A 170 -6.10 2.62 -0.78
N ARG A 171 -4.77 2.62 -0.97
CA ARG A 171 -3.96 3.84 -0.97
C ARG A 171 -4.34 4.81 -2.08
N ASP A 172 -4.65 4.30 -3.27
CA ASP A 172 -5.07 5.15 -4.39
C ASP A 172 -6.48 5.74 -4.17
N THR A 173 -7.39 4.98 -3.55
CA THR A 173 -8.75 5.44 -3.23
C THR A 173 -8.84 6.28 -1.95
N HIS A 174 -7.85 6.17 -1.07
CA HIS A 174 -7.73 6.88 0.21
C HIS A 174 -6.49 7.77 0.24
N THR A 175 -6.04 8.25 -0.94
CA THR A 175 -5.01 9.28 -0.97
C THR A 175 -5.60 10.53 -0.32
N GLU A 176 -5.14 10.86 0.89
CA GLU A 176 -5.49 12.15 1.49
C GLU A 176 -5.07 13.24 0.51
N ASP A 177 -6.04 14.03 0.04
CA ASP A 177 -5.75 15.23 -0.71
C ASP A 177 -4.88 16.12 0.20
N PRO A 178 -3.60 16.38 -0.14
CA PRO A 178 -2.69 17.10 0.74
C PRO A 178 -3.15 18.55 1.01
N PHE A 179 -4.15 19.02 0.27
CA PHE A 179 -4.77 20.33 0.45
C PHE A 179 -6.11 20.25 1.19
N ALA A 180 -6.67 19.07 1.46
CA ALA A 180 -8.01 18.91 2.07
C ALA A 180 -8.13 19.64 3.41
N ALA A 181 -7.18 19.43 4.33
CA ALA A 181 -7.19 20.08 5.64
C ALA A 181 -7.16 21.61 5.50
N ALA A 182 -6.34 22.14 4.58
CA ALA A 182 -6.32 23.57 4.32
C ALA A 182 -7.62 24.07 3.69
N LEU A 183 -8.18 23.33 2.73
CA LEU A 183 -9.46 23.66 2.09
C LEU A 183 -10.67 23.55 3.05
N ALA A 184 -10.53 22.77 4.13
CA ALA A 184 -11.47 22.70 5.25
C ALA A 184 -11.27 23.81 6.30
N GLY A 185 -10.20 24.61 6.19
CA GLY A 185 -9.87 25.68 7.12
C GLY A 185 -9.17 25.20 8.40
N GLU A 186 -8.66 23.97 8.41
CA GLU A 186 -7.98 23.36 9.56
C GLU A 186 -6.49 23.75 9.62
N VAL A 187 -5.92 24.22 8.52
CA VAL A 187 -4.52 24.68 8.43
C VAL A 187 -4.51 26.20 8.25
N ARG A 188 -3.77 26.90 9.12
CA ARG A 188 -3.57 28.35 8.99
C ARG A 188 -2.40 28.64 8.05
N PRO A 189 -2.42 29.76 7.30
CA PRO A 189 -1.31 30.17 6.43
C PRO A 189 0.07 30.17 7.12
N THR A 190 0.14 30.53 8.41
CA THR A 190 1.40 30.56 9.17
C THR A 190 1.97 29.17 9.48
N GLU A 191 1.15 28.12 9.45
CA GLU A 191 1.57 26.75 9.76
C GLU A 191 2.19 26.08 8.53
N GLN A 192 1.67 26.40 7.34
CA GLN A 192 2.15 25.88 6.06
C GLN A 192 2.19 27.02 5.02
N PRO A 193 3.14 27.96 5.12
CA PRO A 193 3.18 29.13 4.25
C PRO A 193 3.36 28.76 2.77
N ALA A 194 4.15 27.73 2.48
CA ALA A 194 4.44 27.28 1.12
C ALA A 194 3.27 26.55 0.42
N LEU A 195 2.17 26.24 1.12
CA LEU A 195 1.14 25.33 0.64
C LEU A 195 0.49 25.77 -0.69
N LEU A 196 0.34 27.08 -0.89
CA LEU A 196 -0.15 27.64 -2.15
C LEU A 196 0.82 27.34 -3.31
N ALA A 197 2.13 27.52 -3.11
CA ALA A 197 3.13 27.20 -4.12
C ALA A 197 3.26 25.68 -4.34
N GLU A 198 3.05 24.86 -3.30
CA GLU A 198 3.00 23.40 -3.42
C GLU A 198 1.78 22.92 -4.23
N ALA A 199 0.63 23.59 -4.11
CA ALA A 199 -0.53 23.35 -4.99
C ALA A 199 -0.21 23.66 -6.46
N ALA A 200 0.60 24.69 -6.73
CA ALA A 200 1.10 24.99 -8.05
C ALA A 200 2.08 23.93 -8.58
N VAL A 201 2.92 23.32 -7.72
CA VAL A 201 3.78 22.18 -8.11
C VAL A 201 2.92 20.98 -8.56
N ALA A 202 1.82 20.72 -7.85
CA ALA A 202 0.85 19.70 -8.22
C ALA A 202 -0.05 20.10 -9.42
N GLN A 203 0.16 21.29 -10.01
CA GLN A 203 -0.66 21.87 -11.08
C GLN A 203 -2.16 21.95 -10.76
N ARG A 204 -2.52 22.05 -9.48
CA ARG A 204 -3.91 22.15 -9.02
C ARG A 204 -4.32 23.61 -8.93
N TRP A 205 -4.46 24.27 -10.08
CA TRP A 205 -4.68 25.72 -10.15
C TRP A 205 -5.92 26.20 -9.41
N GLU A 206 -7.03 25.47 -9.45
CA GLU A 206 -8.23 25.79 -8.65
C GLU A 206 -7.95 25.81 -7.14
N VAL A 207 -7.05 24.94 -6.65
CA VAL A 207 -6.63 24.94 -5.25
C VAL A 207 -5.77 26.17 -4.95
N VAL A 208 -4.89 26.58 -5.88
CA VAL A 208 -4.10 27.83 -5.75
C VAL A 208 -5.03 29.03 -5.56
N LEU A 209 -6.09 29.13 -6.39
CA LEU A 209 -7.08 30.21 -6.30
C LEU A 209 -7.80 30.21 -4.95
N ARG A 210 -8.25 29.04 -4.49
CA ARG A 210 -8.93 28.88 -3.21
C ARG A 210 -8.03 29.23 -2.03
N LEU A 211 -6.79 28.72 -2.01
CA LEU A 211 -5.83 29.00 -0.93
C LEU A 211 -5.49 30.50 -0.87
N ALA A 212 -5.34 31.17 -2.02
CA ALA A 212 -5.18 32.63 -2.06
C ALA A 212 -6.38 33.35 -1.42
N GLY A 213 -7.60 32.93 -1.75
CA GLY A 213 -8.83 33.45 -1.13
C GLY A 213 -8.94 33.18 0.38
N MET A 214 -8.24 32.18 0.89
CA MET A 214 -8.15 31.83 2.32
C MET A 214 -7.00 32.54 3.04
N GLY A 215 -6.26 33.42 2.37
CA GLY A 215 -5.20 34.23 2.96
C GLY A 215 -3.81 33.57 2.96
N PHE A 216 -3.62 32.48 2.23
CA PHE A 216 -2.27 31.95 1.98
C PHE A 216 -1.47 32.92 1.10
N GLY A 217 -0.18 33.08 1.40
CA GLY A 217 0.67 34.08 0.76
C GLY A 217 0.94 33.76 -0.72
N ILE A 218 0.61 34.69 -1.62
CA ILE A 218 0.81 34.56 -3.07
C ILE A 218 2.29 34.40 -3.47
N ASN A 219 3.20 34.97 -2.67
CA ASN A 219 4.65 35.01 -2.96
C ASN A 219 5.47 34.02 -2.14
N GLU A 220 4.81 33.10 -1.45
CA GLU A 220 5.49 32.04 -0.70
C GLU A 220 6.24 31.10 -1.64
N ARG A 221 7.31 30.50 -1.12
CA ARG A 221 8.24 29.69 -1.89
C ARG A 221 8.19 28.23 -1.47
N THR A 222 8.26 27.34 -2.45
CA THR A 222 8.48 25.91 -2.20
C THR A 222 9.86 25.69 -1.57
N LYS A 223 10.14 24.45 -1.14
CA LYS A 223 11.47 24.06 -0.63
C LYS A 223 12.59 24.29 -1.65
N ASP A 224 12.27 24.22 -2.94
CA ASP A 224 13.22 24.49 -4.04
C ASP A 224 13.31 25.97 -4.41
N GLY A 225 12.58 26.84 -3.71
CA GLY A 225 12.62 28.29 -3.87
C GLY A 225 11.72 28.86 -4.97
N ALA A 226 10.90 28.03 -5.63
CA ALA A 226 9.97 28.48 -6.66
C ALA A 226 8.70 29.08 -6.04
N THR A 227 8.13 30.10 -6.70
CA THR A 227 6.81 30.67 -6.35
C THR A 227 5.72 30.11 -7.27
N ALA A 228 4.45 30.31 -6.91
CA ALA A 228 3.34 29.93 -7.79
C ALA A 228 3.41 30.61 -9.17
N ALA A 229 3.93 31.85 -9.26
CA ALA A 229 4.10 32.56 -10.51
C ALA A 229 5.15 31.90 -11.43
N HIS A 230 6.29 31.44 -10.89
CA HIS A 230 7.27 30.66 -11.65
C HIS A 230 6.63 29.42 -12.27
N LEU A 231 5.87 28.67 -11.45
CA LEU A 231 5.26 27.41 -11.83
C LEU A 231 4.15 27.61 -12.87
N ALA A 232 3.28 28.61 -12.68
CA ALA A 232 2.23 28.94 -13.65
C ALA A 232 2.83 29.41 -14.99
N ALA A 233 3.88 30.25 -14.94
CA ALA A 233 4.57 30.74 -16.12
C ALA A 233 5.27 29.62 -16.91
N GLY A 234 6.02 28.73 -16.24
CA GLY A 234 6.73 27.63 -16.89
C GLY A 234 5.84 26.48 -17.38
N SER A 235 4.67 26.28 -16.77
CA SER A 235 3.68 25.28 -17.21
C SER A 235 2.67 25.81 -18.23
N GLY A 236 2.63 27.13 -18.46
CA GLY A 236 1.70 27.76 -19.40
C GLY A 236 0.28 27.90 -18.84
N ALA A 237 0.10 27.82 -17.53
CA ALA A 237 -1.19 27.99 -16.86
C ALA A 237 -1.62 29.48 -16.86
N LEU A 238 -1.98 30.00 -18.03
CA LEU A 238 -2.16 31.44 -18.27
C LEU A 238 -3.23 32.07 -17.38
N ASP A 239 -4.36 31.39 -17.16
CA ASP A 239 -5.44 31.92 -16.31
C ASP A 239 -5.01 31.99 -14.84
N ALA A 240 -4.29 30.99 -14.35
CA ALA A 240 -3.71 31.01 -13.01
C ALA A 240 -2.65 32.11 -12.90
N LEU A 241 -1.79 32.28 -13.91
CA LEU A 241 -0.78 33.33 -13.96
C LEU A 241 -1.43 34.73 -13.92
N ARG A 242 -2.48 34.96 -14.69
CA ARG A 242 -3.26 36.21 -14.66
C ARG A 242 -3.85 36.49 -13.29
N PHE A 243 -4.48 35.48 -12.69
CA PHE A 243 -4.99 35.61 -11.32
C PHE A 243 -3.89 35.98 -10.33
N LEU A 244 -2.74 35.28 -10.37
CA LEU A 244 -1.62 35.55 -9.48
C LEU A 244 -1.10 36.99 -9.64
N VAL A 245 -1.00 37.48 -10.88
CA VAL A 245 -0.63 38.87 -11.17
C VAL A 245 -1.64 39.85 -10.59
N GLU A 246 -2.95 39.62 -10.80
CA GLU A 246 -4.02 40.46 -10.24
C GLU A 246 -4.00 40.52 -8.71
N HIS A 247 -3.46 39.49 -8.05
CA HIS A 247 -3.35 39.39 -6.60
C HIS A 247 -1.96 39.75 -6.06
N GLY A 248 -1.11 40.41 -6.86
CA GLY A 248 0.15 40.98 -6.41
C GLY A 248 1.32 39.99 -6.36
N ALA A 249 1.36 39.02 -7.27
CA ALA A 249 2.53 38.17 -7.44
C ALA A 249 3.78 38.98 -7.81
N ASP A 250 4.89 38.71 -7.11
CA ASP A 250 6.21 39.24 -7.43
C ASP A 250 6.81 38.45 -8.60
N LEU A 251 6.68 39.03 -9.79
CA LEU A 251 7.21 38.46 -11.03
C LEU A 251 8.72 38.59 -11.16
N THR A 252 9.37 39.36 -10.28
CA THR A 252 10.82 39.64 -10.31
C THR A 252 11.60 38.75 -9.34
N ALA A 253 10.90 38.03 -8.45
CA ALA A 253 11.48 37.00 -7.62
C ALA A 253 12.22 35.98 -8.50
N THR A 254 13.47 35.65 -8.17
CA THR A 254 14.23 34.64 -8.91
C THR A 254 14.34 33.33 -8.14
N ASP A 255 14.42 32.22 -8.86
CA ASP A 255 14.73 30.91 -8.29
C ASP A 255 16.22 30.80 -7.89
N PRO A 256 16.57 29.97 -6.89
CA PRO A 256 17.95 29.88 -6.40
C PRO A 256 18.90 29.09 -7.32
N LYS A 257 18.38 28.29 -8.26
CA LYS A 257 19.17 27.34 -9.07
C LYS A 257 19.63 27.96 -10.37
N PHE A 258 18.75 28.67 -11.06
CA PHE A 258 19.00 29.27 -12.37
C PHE A 258 18.95 30.79 -12.34
N HIS A 259 18.56 31.38 -11.20
CA HIS A 259 18.35 32.82 -11.07
C HIS A 259 17.36 33.36 -12.10
N ALA A 260 16.41 32.53 -12.52
CA ALA A 260 15.37 32.90 -13.47
C ALA A 260 14.14 33.40 -12.70
N ASP A 261 13.50 34.43 -13.24
CA ASP A 261 12.23 34.97 -12.78
C ASP A 261 11.05 34.28 -13.49
N ALA A 262 9.82 34.77 -13.29
CA ALA A 262 8.63 34.19 -13.93
C ALA A 262 8.74 34.20 -15.47
N LEU A 263 9.30 35.26 -16.07
CA LEU A 263 9.50 35.34 -17.51
C LEU A 263 10.55 34.34 -18.00
N GLY A 264 11.64 34.18 -17.24
CA GLY A 264 12.67 33.17 -17.51
C GLY A 264 12.09 31.75 -17.50
N TRP A 265 11.20 31.45 -16.54
CA TRP A 265 10.49 30.17 -16.50
C TRP A 265 9.54 29.99 -17.67
N ALA A 266 8.77 31.01 -18.06
CA ALA A 266 7.92 30.95 -19.26
C ALA A 266 8.74 30.68 -20.53
N LYS A 267 9.90 31.33 -20.68
CA LYS A 267 10.81 31.13 -21.82
C LYS A 267 11.41 29.73 -21.84
N TRP A 268 11.84 29.23 -20.67
CA TRP A 268 12.39 27.88 -20.55
C TRP A 268 11.35 26.80 -20.83
N GLY A 269 10.11 27.01 -20.37
CA GLY A 269 8.98 26.13 -20.66
C GLY A 269 8.40 26.30 -22.06
N GLU A 270 8.96 27.18 -22.89
CA GLU A 270 8.49 27.51 -24.25
C GLU A 270 7.01 27.95 -24.31
N GLN A 271 6.54 28.62 -23.24
CA GLN A 271 5.14 29.00 -23.06
C GLN A 271 4.85 30.35 -23.72
N ALA A 272 4.68 30.36 -25.04
CA ALA A 272 4.58 31.58 -25.85
C ALA A 272 3.51 32.58 -25.36
N GLU A 273 2.33 32.10 -24.94
CA GLU A 273 1.26 32.97 -24.43
C GLU A 273 1.59 33.57 -23.06
N ALA A 274 2.22 32.80 -22.17
CA ALA A 274 2.69 33.29 -20.88
C ALA A 274 3.82 34.31 -21.06
N VAL A 275 4.76 34.07 -21.99
CA VAL A 275 5.81 35.03 -22.36
C VAL A 275 5.19 36.33 -22.85
N ALA A 276 4.29 36.26 -23.83
CA ALA A 276 3.65 37.44 -24.40
C ALA A 276 2.84 38.23 -23.34
N TYR A 277 2.16 37.52 -22.44
CA TYR A 277 1.46 38.16 -21.33
C TYR A 277 2.41 38.86 -20.36
N LEU A 278 3.46 38.18 -19.90
CA LEU A 278 4.43 38.76 -18.96
C LEU A 278 5.21 39.93 -19.55
N GLU A 279 5.55 39.92 -20.84
CA GLU A 279 6.21 41.04 -21.52
C GLU A 279 5.29 42.26 -21.73
N SER A 280 3.98 42.10 -21.52
CA SER A 280 3.00 43.18 -21.64
C SER A 280 2.70 43.93 -20.33
N LEU A 281 3.23 43.46 -19.20
CA LEU A 281 2.99 44.00 -17.85
C LEU A 281 3.95 45.13 -17.46
#